data_AF-A0A0Q7WGC9-F1
#
_entry.id   AF-A0A0Q7WGC9-F1
#
_cell.length_a   1.000
_cell.length_b   1.000
_cell.length_c   1.000
_cell.angle_alpha   90.00
_cell.angle_beta   90.00
_cell.angle_gamma   90.00
#
_symmetry.space_group_name_H-M   'P 1'
#
loop_
_entity.id
_entity.type
_entity.pdbx_description
1 polymer ?
#
loop_
_entity_poly.entity_id
_entity_poly.type
_entity_poly.pdbx_seq_one_letter_code
_entity_poly.pdbx_strand_id
1 'polypeptide(L)'
;MLGMKIERKTMFAALAAVMFLATAAGGAWYYQRLQERGSVPCAQQPPAQFSPYCLAQSQAAAGRGERAAMAALVEYFDKRQPAEAIRWTRAAAKLGEPKAVSRVLSSCGAAGPFAVEEAQALLPAAPVLEALNFRLGGACAPADVAAARAVVPAELLAAPDGAGLCKVAVRFGMLRLSREGAQLDSQAAQQLLAECERRRQVPAIVRKEAETVRQMLAREINPVRISVD
;
A
#
# COMPACT_ATOMS: atom_id res chain seq x y z
N MET A 1 22.61 -70.92 -20.90
CA MET A 1 21.40 -70.21 -20.41
C MET A 1 21.17 -70.63 -18.96
N LEU A 2 21.68 -69.88 -17.98
CA LEU A 2 21.45 -70.14 -16.56
C LEU A 2 20.12 -69.48 -16.17
N GLY A 3 19.06 -70.28 -16.08
CA GLY A 3 17.76 -69.84 -15.59
C GLY A 3 17.83 -69.63 -14.08
N MET A 4 17.99 -68.37 -13.63
CA MET A 4 17.85 -68.01 -12.23
C MET A 4 16.41 -68.27 -11.77
N LYS A 5 16.21 -69.40 -11.09
CA LYS A 5 14.99 -69.71 -10.32
C LYS A 5 15.06 -68.90 -9.02
N ILE A 6 14.54 -67.68 -9.05
CA ILE A 6 14.39 -66.86 -7.84
C ILE A 6 13.39 -67.59 -6.93
N GLU A 7 13.86 -68.08 -5.78
CA GLU A 7 12.99 -68.78 -4.83
C GLU A 7 11.90 -67.83 -4.34
N ARG A 8 10.66 -68.32 -4.27
CA ARG A 8 9.49 -67.54 -3.85
C ARG A 8 9.72 -66.77 -2.54
N LYS A 9 10.50 -67.34 -1.61
CA LYS A 9 10.91 -66.74 -0.34
C LYS A 9 11.82 -65.51 -0.52
N THR A 10 12.79 -65.56 -1.44
CA THR A 10 13.65 -64.41 -1.79
C THR A 10 12.87 -63.29 -2.47
N MET A 11 11.85 -63.63 -3.27
CA MET A 11 10.95 -62.64 -3.88
C MET A 11 10.07 -61.94 -2.82
N PHE A 12 9.53 -62.68 -1.85
CA PHE A 12 8.77 -62.09 -0.73
C PHE A 12 9.65 -61.21 0.17
N ALA A 13 10.87 -61.62 0.48
CA ALA A 13 11.79 -60.82 1.29
C ALA A 13 12.19 -59.52 0.58
N ALA A 14 12.45 -59.58 -0.73
CA ALA A 14 12.75 -58.39 -1.53
C ALA A 14 11.55 -57.42 -1.61
N LEU A 15 10.34 -57.94 -1.82
CA LEU A 15 9.12 -57.12 -1.82
C LEU A 15 8.86 -56.47 -0.46
N ALA A 16 9.04 -57.20 0.64
CA ALA A 16 8.90 -56.66 1.98
C ALA A 16 9.92 -55.55 2.26
N ALA A 17 11.19 -55.74 1.88
CA ALA A 17 12.24 -54.75 2.03
C ALA A 17 11.95 -53.46 1.21
N VAL A 18 11.48 -53.60 -0.04
CA VAL A 18 11.09 -52.46 -0.87
C VAL A 18 9.90 -51.72 -0.27
N MET A 19 8.90 -52.44 0.25
CA MET A 19 7.74 -51.82 0.88
C MET A 19 8.14 -51.03 2.14
N PHE A 20 9.05 -51.59 2.96
CA PHE A 20 9.55 -50.94 4.17
C PHE A 20 10.40 -49.70 3.87
N LEU A 21 11.23 -49.74 2.82
CA LEU A 21 12.00 -48.60 2.37
C LEU A 21 11.10 -47.50 1.80
N ALA A 22 10.06 -47.86 1.05
CA ALA A 22 9.10 -46.91 0.49
C ALA A 22 8.27 -46.21 1.60
N THR A 23 7.83 -46.94 2.63
CA THR A 23 7.11 -46.35 3.76
C THR A 23 8.02 -45.49 4.65
N ALA A 24 9.27 -45.91 4.88
CA ALA A 24 10.24 -45.10 5.62
C ALA A 24 10.60 -43.80 4.88
N ALA A 25 10.83 -43.86 3.57
CA ALA A 25 11.09 -42.69 2.73
C ALA A 25 9.87 -41.76 2.67
N GLY A 26 8.67 -42.32 2.51
CA GLY A 26 7.42 -41.55 2.55
C GLY A 26 7.17 -40.89 3.91
N GLY A 27 7.47 -41.58 5.01
CA GLY A 27 7.37 -41.05 6.37
C GLY A 27 8.35 -39.92 6.64
N ALA A 28 9.61 -40.07 6.23
CA ALA A 28 10.63 -39.01 6.35
C ALA A 28 10.25 -37.77 5.53
N TRP A 29 9.80 -37.97 4.29
CA TRP A 29 9.32 -36.88 3.43
C TRP A 29 8.10 -36.16 4.03
N TYR A 30 7.13 -36.92 4.55
CA TYR A 30 5.93 -36.36 5.18
C TYR A 30 6.26 -35.56 6.44
N TYR A 31 7.17 -36.08 7.28
CA TYR A 31 7.61 -35.41 8.51
C TYR A 31 8.38 -34.11 8.19
N GLN A 32 9.26 -34.14 7.20
CA GLN A 32 9.95 -32.94 6.71
C GLN A 32 8.96 -31.90 6.18
N ARG A 33 7.94 -32.33 5.41
CA ARG A 33 6.91 -31.43 4.86
C ARG A 33 6.04 -30.80 5.95
N LEU A 34 5.80 -31.50 7.05
CA LEU A 34 5.10 -30.95 8.21
C LEU A 34 5.94 -29.89 8.93
N GLN A 35 7.25 -30.10 9.05
CA GLN A 35 8.15 -29.08 9.60
C GLN A 35 8.22 -27.83 8.71
N GLU A 36 8.25 -28.00 7.38
CA GLU A 36 8.31 -26.89 6.42
C GLU A 36 7.02 -26.05 6.36
N ARG A 37 5.86 -26.67 6.56
CA ARG A 37 4.57 -25.95 6.61
C ARG A 37 4.46 -24.99 7.80
N GLY A 38 5.25 -25.23 8.85
CA GLY A 38 5.09 -24.53 10.13
C GLY A 38 3.76 -24.89 10.80
N SER A 39 3.61 -24.52 12.07
CA SER A 39 2.40 -24.78 12.85
C SER A 39 1.27 -23.77 12.61
N VAL A 40 1.56 -22.66 11.93
CA VAL A 40 0.63 -21.53 11.76
C VAL A 40 0.17 -21.45 10.30
N PRO A 41 -1.14 -21.34 10.02
CA PRO A 41 -1.64 -21.14 8.66
C PRO A 41 -0.97 -19.93 7.98
N CYS A 42 -0.60 -20.03 6.71
CA CYS A 42 0.12 -18.96 6.00
C CYS A 42 -0.63 -17.61 6.03
N ALA A 43 -1.96 -17.62 6.03
CA ALA A 43 -2.79 -16.42 6.16
C ALA A 43 -2.63 -15.69 7.51
N GLN A 44 -2.13 -16.37 8.54
CA GLN A 44 -1.89 -15.83 9.88
C GLN A 44 -0.42 -15.50 10.12
N GLN A 45 0.49 -15.90 9.22
CA GLN A 45 1.88 -15.51 9.33
C GLN A 45 2.04 -14.05 8.92
N PRO A 46 2.80 -13.24 9.70
CA PRO A 46 3.14 -11.90 9.26
C PRO A 46 3.96 -11.99 7.97
N PRO A 47 3.61 -11.23 6.91
CA PRO A 47 4.28 -11.33 5.61
C PRO A 47 5.80 -11.17 5.69
N ALA A 48 6.29 -10.34 6.60
CA ALA A 48 7.72 -10.15 6.83
C ALA A 48 8.45 -11.41 7.35
N GLN A 49 7.76 -12.48 7.74
CA GLN A 49 8.33 -13.70 8.32
C GLN A 49 7.84 -14.99 7.65
N PHE A 50 7.39 -14.91 6.40
CA PHE A 50 6.95 -16.12 5.69
C PHE A 50 8.01 -17.22 5.72
N SER A 51 7.56 -18.42 6.07
CA SER A 51 8.32 -19.65 5.83
C SER A 51 8.52 -19.85 4.32
N PRO A 52 9.51 -20.65 3.88
CA PRO A 52 9.69 -20.96 2.46
C PRO A 52 8.42 -21.51 1.80
N TYR A 53 7.64 -22.31 2.54
CA TYR A 53 6.36 -22.83 2.08
C TYR A 53 5.32 -21.72 1.85
N CYS A 54 5.14 -20.82 2.82
CA CYS A 54 4.17 -19.73 2.70
C CYS A 54 4.59 -18.70 1.65
N LEU A 55 5.89 -18.45 1.50
CA LEU A 55 6.41 -17.62 0.41
C LEU A 55 6.03 -18.21 -0.95
N ALA A 56 6.29 -19.50 -1.18
CA ALA A 56 5.96 -20.16 -2.43
C ALA A 56 4.44 -20.13 -2.70
N GLN A 57 3.62 -20.32 -1.67
CA GLN A 57 2.16 -20.22 -1.79
C GLN A 57 1.72 -18.79 -2.16
N SER A 58 2.28 -17.76 -1.51
CA SER A 58 2.00 -16.36 -1.83
C SER A 58 2.47 -15.99 -3.23
N GLN A 59 3.62 -16.49 -3.69
CA GLN A 59 4.10 -16.29 -5.07
C GLN A 59 3.15 -16.93 -6.09
N ALA A 60 2.67 -18.14 -5.83
CA ALA A 60 1.70 -18.80 -6.69
C ALA A 60 0.37 -18.04 -6.74
N ALA A 61 -0.12 -17.54 -5.60
CA ALA A 61 -1.31 -16.71 -5.50
C ALA A 61 -1.15 -15.37 -6.26
N ALA A 62 -0.01 -14.70 -6.07
CA ALA A 62 0.33 -13.49 -6.79
C ALA A 62 0.42 -13.73 -8.31
N GLY A 63 0.95 -14.89 -8.73
CA GLY A 63 0.96 -15.32 -10.14
C GLY A 63 -0.44 -15.49 -10.75
N ARG A 64 -1.47 -15.71 -9.92
CA ARG A 64 -2.89 -15.75 -10.34
C ARG A 64 -3.58 -14.38 -10.29
N GLY A 65 -2.86 -13.30 -9.96
CA GLY A 65 -3.43 -11.95 -9.87
C GLY A 65 -4.02 -11.60 -8.50
N GLU A 66 -3.75 -12.38 -7.45
CA GLU A 66 -4.25 -12.06 -6.11
C GLU A 66 -3.51 -10.84 -5.52
N ARG A 67 -4.21 -9.70 -5.48
CA ARG A 67 -3.66 -8.41 -5.00
C ARG A 67 -3.11 -8.49 -3.57
N ALA A 68 -3.82 -9.15 -2.67
CA ALA A 68 -3.38 -9.33 -1.29
C ALA A 68 -2.07 -10.14 -1.19
N ALA A 69 -1.91 -11.15 -2.04
CA ALA A 69 -0.68 -11.93 -2.10
C ALA A 69 0.48 -11.08 -2.63
N MET A 70 0.26 -10.26 -3.67
CA MET A 70 1.29 -9.32 -4.15
C MET A 70 1.69 -8.32 -3.05
N ALA A 71 0.73 -7.74 -2.33
CA ALA A 71 1.01 -6.83 -1.22
C ALA A 71 1.83 -7.51 -0.10
N ALA A 72 1.50 -8.76 0.23
CA ALA A 72 2.29 -9.54 1.19
C ALA A 72 3.72 -9.79 0.70
N LEU A 73 3.92 -10.05 -0.60
CA LEU A 73 5.25 -10.19 -1.18
C LEU A 73 6.04 -8.88 -1.16
N VAL A 74 5.39 -7.73 -1.34
CA VAL A 74 6.04 -6.42 -1.14
C VAL A 74 6.61 -6.33 0.27
N GLU A 75 5.81 -6.63 1.30
CA GLU A 75 6.26 -6.60 2.70
C GLU A 75 7.37 -7.62 3.00
N TYR A 76 7.28 -8.83 2.43
CA TYR A 76 8.31 -9.85 2.58
C TYR A 76 9.66 -9.40 1.99
N PHE A 77 9.65 -8.84 0.78
CA PHE A 77 10.86 -8.48 0.05
C PHE A 77 11.41 -7.11 0.41
N ASP A 78 10.62 -6.24 1.06
CA ASP A 78 10.98 -4.83 1.32
C ASP A 78 12.39 -4.63 1.88
N LYS A 79 12.75 -5.43 2.89
CA LYS A 79 14.06 -5.38 3.55
C LYS A 79 15.05 -6.44 3.06
N ARG A 80 14.60 -7.39 2.25
CA ARG A 80 15.39 -8.55 1.80
C ARG A 80 15.94 -8.35 0.41
N GLN A 81 15.06 -7.96 -0.51
CA GLN A 81 15.34 -7.78 -1.94
C GLN A 81 14.50 -6.59 -2.45
N PRO A 82 14.97 -5.34 -2.24
CA PRO A 82 14.19 -4.15 -2.58
C PRO A 82 13.74 -4.10 -4.05
N ALA A 83 14.54 -4.62 -4.97
CA ALA A 83 14.19 -4.73 -6.39
C ALA A 83 12.96 -5.62 -6.63
N GLU A 84 12.83 -6.74 -5.90
CA GLU A 84 11.65 -7.60 -5.98
C GLU A 84 10.43 -6.94 -5.34
N ALA A 85 10.61 -6.22 -4.23
CA ALA A 85 9.54 -5.46 -3.61
C ALA A 85 8.98 -4.39 -4.57
N ILE A 86 9.86 -3.70 -5.31
CA ILE A 86 9.45 -2.73 -6.33
C ILE A 86 8.68 -3.42 -7.47
N ARG A 87 9.15 -4.58 -7.95
CA ARG A 87 8.47 -5.35 -8.99
C ARG A 87 7.06 -5.76 -8.56
N TRP A 88 6.91 -6.28 -7.34
CA TRP A 88 5.60 -6.64 -6.78
C TRP A 88 4.73 -5.41 -6.50
N THR A 89 5.32 -4.28 -6.09
CA THR A 89 4.59 -3.03 -5.91
C THR A 89 3.98 -2.58 -7.23
N ARG A 90 4.74 -2.59 -8.33
CA ARG A 90 4.21 -2.26 -9.67
C ARG A 90 3.07 -3.21 -10.08
N ALA A 91 3.25 -4.51 -9.86
CA ALA A 91 2.23 -5.50 -10.20
C ALA A 91 0.93 -5.29 -9.41
N ALA A 92 1.03 -5.07 -8.09
CA ALA A 92 -0.11 -4.80 -7.23
C ALA A 92 -0.79 -3.46 -7.57
N ALA A 93 0.00 -2.41 -7.85
CA ALA A 93 -0.50 -1.10 -8.21
C ALA A 93 -1.26 -1.11 -9.55
N LYS A 94 -0.78 -1.86 -10.55
CA LYS A 94 -1.49 -2.06 -11.82
C LYS A 94 -2.87 -2.70 -11.65
N LEU A 95 -3.05 -3.50 -10.59
CA LEU A 95 -4.33 -4.10 -10.24
C LEU A 95 -5.16 -3.22 -9.29
N GLY A 96 -4.73 -2.00 -8.99
CA GLY A 96 -5.43 -1.08 -8.09
C GLY A 96 -5.41 -1.55 -6.64
N GLU A 97 -4.35 -2.21 -6.18
CA GLU A 97 -4.16 -2.46 -4.75
C GLU A 97 -3.83 -1.13 -4.04
N PRO A 98 -4.66 -0.65 -3.09
CA PRO A 98 -4.55 0.70 -2.54
C PRO A 98 -3.19 1.02 -1.90
N LYS A 99 -2.59 0.08 -1.14
CA LYS A 99 -1.30 0.33 -0.49
C LYS A 99 -0.18 0.47 -1.52
N ALA A 100 -0.18 -0.37 -2.55
CA ALA A 100 0.79 -0.32 -3.63
C ALA A 100 0.66 0.96 -4.45
N VAL A 101 -0.57 1.39 -4.77
CA VAL A 101 -0.81 2.67 -5.44
C VAL A 101 -0.29 3.84 -4.58
N SER A 102 -0.65 3.87 -3.30
CA SER A 102 -0.15 4.89 -2.35
C SER A 102 1.39 4.92 -2.29
N ARG A 103 2.03 3.74 -2.28
CA ARG A 103 3.49 3.63 -2.31
C ARG A 103 4.09 4.20 -3.59
N VAL A 104 3.51 3.91 -4.76
CA VAL A 104 3.97 4.49 -6.03
C VAL A 104 3.87 6.01 -6.00
N LEU A 105 2.70 6.55 -5.62
CA LEU A 105 2.44 8.00 -5.58
C LEU A 105 3.31 8.76 -4.57
N SER A 106 3.75 8.11 -3.49
CA SER A 106 4.57 8.74 -2.43
C SER A 106 6.07 8.61 -2.64
N SER A 107 6.51 7.74 -3.55
CA SER A 107 7.94 7.45 -3.78
C SER A 107 8.35 7.45 -5.25
N CYS A 108 7.63 8.18 -6.10
CA CYS A 108 8.03 8.46 -7.47
C CYS A 108 8.99 9.66 -7.57
N GLY A 109 9.59 9.85 -8.75
CA GLY A 109 10.48 10.97 -9.07
C GLY A 109 11.96 10.59 -9.06
N ALA A 110 12.85 11.58 -9.21
CA ALA A 110 14.28 11.35 -9.47
C ALA A 110 15.02 10.58 -8.37
N ALA A 111 14.57 10.69 -7.12
CA ALA A 111 15.13 9.95 -5.98
C ALA A 111 14.38 8.65 -5.67
N GLY A 112 13.31 8.36 -6.40
CA GLY A 112 12.38 7.27 -6.15
C GLY A 112 12.52 6.12 -7.16
N PRO A 113 12.10 4.89 -6.80
CA PRO A 113 12.14 3.75 -7.72
C PRO A 113 11.04 3.77 -8.79
N PHE A 114 10.11 4.72 -8.72
CA PHE A 114 8.96 4.82 -9.63
C PHE A 114 9.04 6.09 -10.49
N ALA A 115 8.69 5.96 -11.76
CA ALA A 115 8.65 7.12 -12.66
C ALA A 115 7.43 8.00 -12.37
N VAL A 116 7.48 9.26 -12.76
CA VAL A 116 6.37 10.21 -12.54
C VAL A 116 5.16 9.80 -13.38
N GLU A 117 5.42 9.33 -14.60
CA GLU A 117 4.43 8.86 -15.57
C GLU A 117 3.72 7.60 -15.04
N GLU A 118 4.45 6.71 -14.37
CA GLU A 118 3.87 5.53 -13.70
C GLU A 118 2.87 5.96 -12.63
N ALA A 119 3.20 6.96 -11.82
CA ALA A 119 2.32 7.47 -10.77
C ALA A 119 1.11 8.22 -11.34
N GLN A 120 1.30 9.02 -12.39
CA GLN A 120 0.21 9.73 -13.07
C GLN A 120 -0.82 8.76 -13.64
N ALA A 121 -0.37 7.65 -14.26
CA ALA A 121 -1.26 6.63 -14.81
C ALA A 121 -2.15 5.94 -13.75
N LEU A 122 -1.72 5.97 -12.48
CA LEU A 122 -2.46 5.36 -11.37
C LEU A 122 -3.47 6.31 -10.70
N LEU A 123 -3.47 7.61 -11.02
CA LEU A 123 -4.38 8.59 -10.41
C LEU A 123 -5.87 8.20 -10.47
N PRO A 124 -6.40 7.60 -11.55
CA PRO A 124 -7.81 7.18 -11.59
C PRO A 124 -8.17 6.07 -10.59
N ALA A 125 -7.19 5.25 -10.20
CA ALA A 125 -7.35 4.15 -9.24
C ALA A 125 -6.81 4.49 -7.84
N ALA A 126 -6.25 5.69 -7.66
CA ALA A 126 -5.64 6.11 -6.43
C ALA A 126 -6.70 6.53 -5.39
N PRO A 127 -6.46 6.27 -4.10
CA PRO A 127 -7.29 6.86 -3.06
C PRO A 127 -7.20 8.39 -3.15
N VAL A 128 -8.34 9.06 -2.91
CA VAL A 128 -8.53 10.50 -3.19
C VAL A 128 -7.50 11.37 -2.46
N LEU A 129 -7.14 11.01 -1.23
CA LEU A 129 -6.18 11.76 -0.42
C LEU A 129 -4.76 11.71 -1.01
N GLU A 130 -4.31 10.53 -1.41
CA GLU A 130 -3.03 10.30 -2.07
C GLU A 130 -2.97 11.01 -3.43
N ALA A 131 -4.04 10.92 -4.21
CA ALA A 131 -4.14 11.60 -5.50
C ALA A 131 -4.04 13.13 -5.33
N LEU A 132 -4.71 13.70 -4.32
CA LEU A 132 -4.61 15.13 -4.02
C LEU A 132 -3.21 15.50 -3.52
N ASN A 133 -2.61 14.70 -2.63
CA ASN A 133 -1.25 14.96 -2.15
C ASN A 133 -0.22 14.94 -3.30
N PHE A 134 -0.39 14.03 -4.26
CA PHE A 134 0.42 14.00 -5.48
C PHE A 134 0.28 15.30 -6.28
N ARG A 135 -0.97 15.72 -6.57
CA ARG A 135 -1.28 16.93 -7.34
C ARG A 135 -0.81 18.22 -6.67
N LEU A 136 -0.77 18.28 -5.34
CA LEU A 136 -0.29 19.45 -4.60
C LEU A 136 1.25 19.61 -4.64
N GLY A 137 1.96 18.79 -5.43
CA GLY A 137 3.41 18.77 -5.49
C GLY A 137 3.98 17.86 -4.41
N GLY A 138 3.57 16.59 -4.41
CA GLY A 138 4.13 15.55 -3.54
C GLY A 138 5.60 15.23 -3.88
N ALA A 139 6.04 14.01 -3.62
CA ALA A 139 7.43 13.60 -3.85
C ALA A 139 7.88 13.59 -5.32
N CYS A 140 6.95 13.73 -6.27
CA CYS A 140 7.17 13.23 -7.63
C CYS A 140 7.00 14.26 -8.75
N ALA A 141 6.34 15.39 -8.51
CA ALA A 141 5.97 16.30 -9.59
C ALA A 141 5.85 17.75 -9.10
N PRO A 142 6.00 18.76 -9.97
CA PRO A 142 5.53 20.10 -9.68
C PRO A 142 4.02 20.07 -9.39
N ALA A 143 3.55 20.98 -8.55
CA ALA A 143 2.15 21.03 -8.19
C ALA A 143 1.27 21.32 -9.43
N ASP A 144 0.35 20.41 -9.73
CA ASP A 144 -0.76 20.67 -10.65
C ASP A 144 -1.91 21.30 -9.87
N VAL A 145 -1.80 22.62 -9.73
CA VAL A 145 -2.74 23.46 -9.00
C VAL A 145 -4.15 23.39 -9.58
N ALA A 146 -4.28 23.28 -10.90
CA ALA A 146 -5.58 23.20 -11.57
C ALA A 146 -6.27 21.86 -11.24
N ALA A 147 -5.56 20.74 -11.37
CA ALA A 147 -6.11 19.43 -11.04
C ALA A 147 -6.36 19.24 -9.54
N ALA A 148 -5.55 19.85 -8.67
CA ALA A 148 -5.79 19.83 -7.23
C ALA A 148 -7.08 20.57 -6.86
N ARG A 149 -7.39 21.69 -7.53
CA ARG A 149 -8.61 22.46 -7.30
C ARG A 149 -9.89 21.76 -7.72
N ALA A 150 -9.80 20.84 -8.69
CA ALA A 150 -10.95 20.08 -9.19
C ALA A 150 -11.42 18.96 -8.24
N VAL A 151 -10.68 18.65 -7.17
CA VAL A 151 -11.06 17.63 -6.20
C VAL A 151 -12.19 18.13 -5.30
N VAL A 152 -13.25 17.32 -5.15
CA VAL A 152 -14.44 17.68 -4.38
C VAL A 152 -14.23 17.35 -2.88
N PRO A 153 -14.57 18.26 -1.94
CA PRO A 153 -14.33 18.07 -0.51
C PRO A 153 -15.05 16.87 0.12
N ALA A 154 -16.24 16.53 -0.38
CA ALA A 154 -17.01 15.38 0.10
C ALA A 154 -16.25 14.07 -0.06
N GLU A 155 -15.51 13.91 -1.15
CA GLU A 155 -14.68 12.73 -1.43
C GLU A 155 -13.49 12.63 -0.46
N LEU A 156 -12.94 13.78 -0.04
CA LEU A 156 -11.85 13.86 0.92
C LEU A 156 -12.31 13.58 2.36
N LEU A 157 -13.50 14.07 2.73
CA LEU A 157 -14.09 13.84 4.05
C LEU A 157 -14.51 12.37 4.25
N ALA A 158 -14.80 11.65 3.17
CA ALA A 158 -15.07 10.22 3.20
C ALA A 158 -13.79 9.35 3.35
N ALA A 159 -12.59 9.94 3.26
CA ALA A 159 -11.34 9.20 3.40
C ALA A 159 -11.12 8.74 4.85
N PRO A 160 -10.54 7.54 5.06
CA PRO A 160 -10.36 6.98 6.39
C PRO A 160 -9.46 7.84 7.29
N ASP A 161 -9.72 7.74 8.60
CA ASP A 161 -9.11 8.60 9.61
C ASP A 161 -7.59 8.44 9.70
N GLY A 162 -6.86 9.51 9.37
CA GLY A 162 -5.41 9.55 9.53
C GLY A 162 -4.82 10.96 9.49
N ALA A 163 -3.57 11.08 9.97
CA ALA A 163 -2.80 12.33 9.99
C ALA A 163 -2.53 12.91 8.57
N GLY A 164 -2.73 12.12 7.52
CA GLY A 164 -2.59 12.56 6.12
C GLY A 164 -3.63 13.59 5.71
N LEU A 165 -4.90 13.44 6.16
CA LEU A 165 -5.98 14.36 5.82
C LEU A 165 -5.62 15.79 6.22
N CYS A 166 -5.09 15.98 7.43
CA CYS A 166 -4.81 17.32 7.93
C CYS A 166 -3.69 18.02 7.16
N LYS A 167 -2.58 17.31 6.88
CA LYS A 167 -1.49 17.89 6.09
C LYS A 167 -1.97 18.30 4.70
N VAL A 168 -2.82 17.48 4.08
CA VAL A 168 -3.41 17.79 2.77
C VAL A 168 -4.41 18.94 2.88
N ALA A 169 -5.25 18.97 3.92
CA ALA A 169 -6.20 20.06 4.18
C ALA A 169 -5.50 21.41 4.38
N VAL A 170 -4.40 21.45 5.12
CA VAL A 170 -3.57 22.66 5.31
C VAL A 170 -3.01 23.14 3.98
N ARG A 171 -2.40 22.26 3.18
CA ARG A 171 -1.87 22.60 1.84
C ARG A 171 -2.97 23.07 0.89
N PHE A 172 -4.12 22.39 0.90
CA PHE A 172 -5.28 22.75 0.10
C PHE A 172 -5.86 24.11 0.51
N GLY A 173 -5.95 24.39 1.81
CA GLY A 173 -6.36 25.69 2.34
C GLY A 173 -5.39 26.81 1.95
N MET A 174 -4.07 26.58 2.08
CA MET A 174 -3.06 27.54 1.63
C MET A 174 -3.13 27.83 0.13
N LEU A 175 -3.44 26.83 -0.69
CA LEU A 175 -3.62 27.02 -2.13
C LEU A 175 -4.78 27.98 -2.45
N ARG A 176 -5.83 27.96 -1.62
CA ARG A 176 -7.02 28.80 -1.77
C ARG A 176 -6.83 30.23 -1.22
N LEU A 177 -5.85 30.44 -0.33
CA LEU A 177 -5.40 31.77 0.12
C LEU A 177 -4.59 32.51 -0.95
N SER A 178 -3.96 31.80 -1.91
CA SER A 178 -3.16 32.47 -2.94
C SER A 178 -4.03 33.32 -3.87
N ARG A 179 -3.55 34.52 -4.25
CA ARG A 179 -4.22 35.47 -5.15
C ARG A 179 -4.67 34.87 -6.49
N GLU A 180 -4.04 33.79 -6.94
CA GLU A 180 -4.39 33.07 -8.17
C GLU A 180 -5.59 32.09 -7.99
N GLY A 181 -6.16 32.00 -6.78
CA GLY A 181 -7.25 31.11 -6.35
C GLY A 181 -8.64 31.58 -6.77
N ALA A 182 -8.88 31.68 -8.09
CA ALA A 182 -10.03 32.26 -8.83
C ALA A 182 -11.37 32.57 -8.11
N GLN A 183 -11.81 31.82 -7.09
CA GLN A 183 -12.78 32.28 -6.10
C GLN A 183 -12.35 31.83 -4.70
N LEU A 184 -12.29 32.80 -3.78
CA LEU A 184 -12.01 32.65 -2.34
C LEU A 184 -13.08 31.81 -1.59
N ASP A 185 -14.07 31.25 -2.30
CA ASP A 185 -15.07 30.39 -1.71
C ASP A 185 -14.42 29.08 -1.26
N SER A 186 -14.09 29.07 0.02
CA SER A 186 -13.33 28.02 0.67
C SER A 186 -14.17 27.32 1.73
N GLN A 187 -15.51 27.37 1.66
CA GLN A 187 -16.35 26.60 2.60
C GLN A 187 -15.89 25.13 2.66
N ALA A 188 -15.56 24.58 1.49
CA ALA A 188 -14.80 23.36 1.27
C ALA A 188 -13.54 23.19 2.14
N ALA A 189 -12.60 24.13 2.03
CA ALA A 189 -11.33 24.08 2.77
C ALA A 189 -11.54 24.34 4.27
N GLN A 190 -12.46 25.22 4.64
CA GLN A 190 -12.85 25.48 6.02
C GLN A 190 -13.43 24.22 6.68
N GLN A 191 -14.26 23.46 5.97
CA GLN A 191 -14.79 22.17 6.44
C GLN A 191 -13.67 21.14 6.64
N LEU A 192 -12.74 21.02 5.68
CA LEU A 192 -11.60 20.10 5.79
C LEU A 192 -10.65 20.47 6.95
N LEU A 193 -10.37 21.76 7.15
CA LEU A 193 -9.54 22.26 8.25
C LEU A 193 -10.24 22.06 9.60
N ALA A 194 -11.54 22.35 9.69
CA ALA A 194 -12.33 22.10 10.89
C ALA A 194 -12.40 20.62 11.26
N GLU A 195 -12.49 19.74 10.26
CA GLU A 195 -12.43 18.30 10.46
C GLU A 195 -11.06 17.85 10.98
N CYS A 196 -9.96 18.44 10.48
CA CYS A 196 -8.64 18.21 11.07
C CYS A 196 -8.59 18.62 12.56
N GLU A 197 -9.09 19.80 12.91
CA GLU A 197 -9.05 20.32 14.29
C GLU A 197 -9.73 19.37 15.30
N ARG A 198 -10.81 18.71 14.87
CA ARG A 198 -11.61 17.78 15.69
C ARG A 198 -10.92 16.43 15.95
N ARG A 199 -9.98 16.03 15.08
CA ARG A 199 -9.37 14.69 15.14
C ARG A 199 -8.30 14.62 16.21
N ARG A 200 -8.54 13.82 17.24
CA ARG A 200 -7.62 13.58 18.38
C ARG A 200 -6.27 12.98 17.96
N GLN A 201 -6.25 12.29 16.83
CA GLN A 201 -5.08 11.55 16.32
C GLN A 201 -4.05 12.46 15.64
N VAL A 202 -4.37 13.74 15.42
CA VAL A 202 -3.51 14.69 14.71
C VAL A 202 -2.55 15.40 15.69
N PRO A 203 -1.24 15.46 15.39
CA PRO A 203 -0.29 16.19 16.22
C PRO A 203 -0.72 17.64 16.46
N ALA A 204 -0.50 18.14 17.69
CA ALA A 204 -0.97 19.48 18.08
C ALA A 204 -0.45 20.60 17.17
N ILE A 205 0.79 20.47 16.67
CA ILE A 205 1.38 21.44 15.73
C ILE A 205 0.58 21.55 14.42
N VAL A 206 0.18 20.41 13.85
CA VAL A 206 -0.57 20.39 12.59
C VAL A 206 -2.00 20.89 12.79
N ARG A 207 -2.61 20.61 13.95
CA ARG A 207 -3.91 21.18 14.33
C ARG A 207 -3.85 22.70 14.43
N LYS A 208 -2.80 23.25 15.04
CA LYS A 208 -2.59 24.70 15.14
C LYS A 208 -2.36 25.35 13.78
N GLU A 209 -1.62 24.70 12.89
CA GLU A 209 -1.45 25.15 11.50
C GLU A 209 -2.81 25.18 10.78
N ALA A 210 -3.62 24.13 10.93
CA ALA A 210 -4.95 24.07 10.33
C ALA A 210 -5.87 25.20 10.82
N GLU A 211 -5.88 25.45 12.12
CA GLU A 211 -6.62 26.55 12.74
C GLU A 211 -6.18 27.91 12.16
N THR A 212 -4.86 28.12 12.07
CA THR A 212 -4.29 29.37 11.55
C THR A 212 -4.71 29.61 10.10
N VAL A 213 -4.60 28.60 9.24
CA VAL A 213 -5.03 28.69 7.83
C VAL A 213 -6.53 28.96 7.72
N ARG A 214 -7.36 28.32 8.55
CA ARG A 214 -8.81 28.54 8.56
C ARG A 214 -9.16 29.96 8.97
N GLN A 215 -8.49 30.51 9.98
CA GLN A 215 -8.69 31.90 10.41
C GLN A 215 -8.29 32.90 9.32
N MET A 216 -7.18 32.65 8.61
CA MET A 216 -6.75 33.48 7.48
C MET A 216 -7.79 33.46 6.35
N LEU A 217 -8.29 32.29 5.98
CA LEU A 217 -9.31 32.14 4.93
C LEU A 217 -10.60 32.88 5.31
N ALA A 218 -11.02 32.80 6.58
CA ALA A 218 -12.21 33.51 7.05
C ALA A 218 -12.08 35.04 6.95
N ARG A 219 -10.88 35.59 7.18
CA ARG A 219 -10.60 37.03 7.05
C ARG A 219 -10.59 37.50 5.59
N GLU A 220 -10.14 36.68 4.65
CA GLU A 220 -10.19 37.02 3.23
C GLU A 220 -11.61 36.98 2.67
N ILE A 221 -12.44 36.02 3.11
CA ILE A 221 -13.85 35.93 2.70
C ILE A 221 -14.67 37.09 3.28
N ASN A 222 -14.41 37.44 4.54
CA ASN A 222 -15.06 38.55 5.23
C ASN A 222 -14.03 39.65 5.52
N PRO A 223 -13.66 40.47 4.52
CA PRO A 223 -12.70 41.54 4.74
C PRO A 223 -13.22 42.44 5.86
N VAL A 224 -12.35 42.71 6.84
CA VAL A 224 -12.64 43.68 7.91
C VAL A 224 -12.93 45.01 7.22
N ARG A 225 -14.21 45.41 7.22
CA ARG A 225 -14.60 46.75 6.79
C ARG A 225 -14.07 47.72 7.83
N ILE A 226 -12.89 48.26 7.59
CA ILE A 226 -12.41 49.43 8.32
C ILE A 226 -13.22 50.60 7.74
N SER A 227 -14.27 51.03 8.44
CA SER A 227 -14.83 52.35 8.21
C SER A 227 -13.78 53.35 8.69
N VAL A 228 -13.19 54.08 7.76
CA VAL A 228 -12.46 55.29 8.10
C VAL A 228 -13.53 56.36 8.23
N ASP A 229 -13.87 56.71 9.46
CA ASP A 229 -14.68 57.88 9.77
C ASP A 229 -13.92 59.18 9.45
#